data_AF-A0A060NTD8-F1
#
_entry.id   AF-A0A060NTD8-F1
#
_cell.length_a   1.000
_cell.length_b   1.000
_cell.length_c   1.000
_cell.angle_alpha   90.00
_cell.angle_beta   90.00
_cell.angle_gamma   90.00
#
_symmetry.space_group_name_H-M   'P 1'
#
loop_
_entity.id
_entity.type
_entity.pdbx_description
1 polymer ?
#
loop_
_entity_poly.entity_id
_entity_poly.type
_entity_poly.pdbx_seq_one_letter_code
_entity_poly.pdbx_strand_id
1 'polypeptide(L)'
;MSLVMPEVSIDTKKRAREARVQHPTRRALAGLGVTTKRSYTTATMEIEWDADKAARNLTKHGVSFEDAALVFYDSNRVEAYDGRADYGEDRWATIGLAYCAVLYVVYTVRHEHTIRLISARKANASERKHYRQAHP
;
A
#
# COMPACT_ATOMS: atom_id res chain seq x y z
N MET A 1 -51.51 27.42 -12.08
CA MET A 1 -50.34 28.14 -11.52
C MET A 1 -49.07 27.46 -12.00
N SER A 2 -48.31 28.15 -12.84
CA SER A 2 -46.93 27.79 -13.17
C SER A 2 -46.01 28.17 -12.01
N LEU A 3 -45.09 27.28 -11.64
CA LEU A 3 -43.84 27.70 -11.01
C LEU A 3 -42.70 26.96 -11.72
N VAL A 4 -42.05 27.68 -12.61
CA VAL A 4 -40.75 27.38 -13.22
C VAL A 4 -39.68 27.65 -12.17
N MET A 5 -38.66 26.80 -12.07
CA MET A 5 -37.32 27.07 -11.49
C MET A 5 -36.37 25.93 -11.93
N PRO A 6 -35.04 26.15 -11.98
CA PRO A 6 -34.34 26.23 -13.26
C PRO A 6 -33.45 25.03 -13.60
N GLU A 7 -33.10 24.95 -14.88
CA GLU A 7 -32.08 24.06 -15.45
C GLU A 7 -30.69 24.41 -14.89
N VAL A 8 -29.99 23.41 -14.36
CA VAL A 8 -28.54 23.47 -14.10
C VAL A 8 -27.86 22.46 -15.00
N SER A 9 -27.34 22.97 -16.12
CA SER A 9 -26.43 22.29 -17.03
C SER A 9 -25.07 22.10 -16.36
N ILE A 10 -24.59 20.86 -16.25
CA ILE A 10 -23.17 20.56 -16.06
C ILE A 10 -22.78 19.28 -16.82
N ASP A 11 -22.28 19.53 -18.03
CA ASP A 11 -21.19 18.88 -18.75
C ASP A 11 -20.85 17.39 -18.49
N THR A 12 -21.04 16.63 -19.57
CA THR A 12 -20.44 15.34 -19.87
C THR A 12 -18.90 15.35 -19.80
N LYS A 13 -18.29 14.68 -18.80
CA LYS A 13 -17.01 13.91 -18.89
C LYS A 13 -16.39 13.66 -17.51
N LYS A 14 -16.34 12.39 -17.07
CA LYS A 14 -15.10 11.67 -16.69
C LYS A 14 -15.43 10.32 -16.08
N ARG A 15 -15.35 9.28 -16.92
CA ARG A 15 -14.95 7.94 -16.48
C ARG A 15 -13.49 8.00 -16.02
N ALA A 16 -13.19 7.49 -14.84
CA ALA A 16 -11.85 7.06 -14.43
C ALA A 16 -12.01 5.61 -13.99
N ARG A 17 -11.95 4.60 -14.86
CA ARG A 17 -10.80 4.02 -15.58
C ARG A 17 -9.60 3.79 -14.66
N GLU A 18 -9.52 2.55 -14.18
CA GLU A 18 -8.31 1.74 -13.95
C GLU A 18 -7.00 2.54 -14.03
N ALA A 19 -6.55 3.04 -12.88
CA ALA A 19 -5.18 3.51 -12.75
C ALA A 19 -4.30 2.30 -12.40
N ARG A 20 -3.63 1.73 -13.41
CA ARG A 20 -2.34 1.05 -13.17
C ARG A 20 -1.45 2.07 -12.48
N VAL A 21 -1.21 1.89 -11.18
CA VAL A 21 -0.25 2.70 -10.43
C VAL A 21 1.14 2.34 -10.96
N GLN A 22 1.64 3.16 -11.89
CA GLN A 22 3.03 3.10 -12.32
C GLN A 22 3.87 3.78 -11.23
N HIS A 23 4.62 3.01 -10.45
CA HIS A 23 5.61 3.55 -9.53
C HIS A 23 6.85 3.99 -10.34
N PRO A 24 7.25 5.28 -10.31
CA PRO A 24 8.47 5.72 -10.96
C PRO A 24 9.69 5.15 -10.21
N THR A 25 10.56 4.43 -10.91
CA THR A 25 11.81 3.89 -10.36
C THR A 25 12.92 4.94 -10.40
N ARG A 26 13.37 5.45 -9.25
CA ARG A 26 14.63 6.20 -9.15
C ARG A 26 15.76 5.26 -8.72
N ARG A 27 16.79 5.20 -9.55
CA ARG A 27 17.99 4.35 -9.43
C ARG A 27 18.83 4.71 -8.19
N ALA A 28 19.16 3.71 -7.37
CA ALA A 28 20.31 3.72 -6.46
C ALA A 28 20.94 2.33 -6.37
N LEU A 29 22.27 2.27 -6.44
CA LEU A 29 23.10 1.07 -6.52
C LEU A 29 23.66 0.67 -5.13
N ALA A 30 23.88 -0.64 -4.99
CA ALA A 30 24.85 -1.34 -4.14
C ALA A 30 24.59 -1.56 -2.63
N GLY A 31 24.75 -2.83 -2.22
CA GLY A 31 24.84 -3.28 -0.83
C GLY A 31 24.38 -4.73 -0.62
N LEU A 32 25.22 -5.71 -0.96
CA LEU A 32 24.98 -7.15 -0.73
C LEU A 32 25.12 -7.48 0.76
N GLY A 33 23.98 -7.69 1.44
CA GLY A 33 23.89 -8.45 2.68
C GLY A 33 22.94 -9.62 2.46
N VAL A 34 23.47 -10.84 2.37
CA VAL A 34 22.67 -12.05 2.22
C VAL A 34 22.15 -12.44 3.61
N THR A 35 20.96 -11.95 3.94
CA THR A 35 20.16 -12.49 5.06
C THR A 35 18.97 -13.20 4.44
N THR A 36 18.78 -14.46 4.80
CA THR A 36 17.80 -15.43 4.27
C THR A 36 16.48 -14.76 3.85
N LYS A 37 16.35 -14.49 2.55
CA LYS A 37 15.16 -13.86 1.96
C LYS A 37 14.04 -14.89 1.87
N ARG A 38 12.89 -14.60 2.49
CA ARG A 38 11.62 -15.28 2.15
C ARG A 38 10.96 -14.50 1.01
N SER A 39 10.56 -15.20 -0.04
CA SER A 39 9.92 -14.64 -1.24
C SER A 39 8.62 -15.35 -1.56
N TYR A 40 7.58 -14.60 -1.91
CA TYR A 40 6.34 -15.11 -2.48
C TYR A 40 6.22 -14.59 -3.91
N THR A 41 6.02 -15.50 -4.88
CA THR A 41 5.95 -15.16 -6.31
C THR A 41 4.53 -15.34 -6.82
N THR A 42 3.90 -14.26 -7.25
CA THR A 42 2.91 -14.33 -8.35
C THR A 42 3.61 -13.87 -9.63
N ALA A 43 3.12 -14.25 -10.81
CA ALA A 43 3.86 -14.12 -12.08
C ALA A 43 4.39 -12.70 -12.43
N THR A 44 4.05 -11.66 -11.66
CA THR A 44 4.51 -10.28 -11.86
C THR A 44 4.80 -9.49 -10.56
N MET A 45 4.89 -10.12 -9.38
CA MET A 45 5.14 -9.39 -8.12
C MET A 45 5.87 -10.26 -7.10
N GLU A 46 7.02 -9.75 -6.63
CA GLU A 46 7.83 -10.38 -5.60
C GLU A 46 7.74 -9.56 -4.31
N ILE A 47 7.51 -10.23 -3.18
CA ILE A 47 7.50 -9.58 -1.88
C ILE A 47 8.64 -10.14 -1.04
N GLU A 48 9.49 -9.25 -0.52
CA GLU A 48 10.64 -9.59 0.32
C GLU A 48 10.64 -8.81 1.64
N TRP A 49 11.38 -9.32 2.61
CA TRP A 49 11.68 -8.61 3.84
C TRP A 49 12.94 -9.16 4.52
N ASP A 50 13.45 -8.38 5.47
CA ASP A 50 14.50 -8.82 6.39
C ASP A 50 13.88 -9.66 7.52
N ALA A 51 14.44 -10.84 7.79
CA ALA A 51 13.90 -11.78 8.77
C ALA A 51 13.93 -11.21 10.21
N ASP A 52 15.01 -10.54 10.60
CA ASP A 52 15.13 -9.93 11.93
C ASP A 52 14.16 -8.77 12.09
N LYS A 53 13.91 -8.01 11.02
CA LYS A 53 12.90 -6.97 10.99
C LYS A 53 11.50 -7.56 11.11
N ALA A 54 11.18 -8.64 10.41
CA ALA A 54 9.89 -9.32 10.49
C ALA A 54 9.63 -9.84 11.92
N ALA A 55 10.62 -10.48 12.54
CA ALA A 55 10.53 -10.94 13.92
C ALA A 55 10.26 -9.78 14.89
N ARG A 56 11.04 -8.69 14.80
CA ARG A 56 10.82 -7.48 15.63
C ARG A 56 9.46 -6.84 15.38
N ASN A 57 8.99 -6.82 14.14
CA ASN A 57 7.67 -6.28 13.80
C ASN A 57 6.56 -7.13 14.44
N LEU A 58 6.66 -8.45 14.35
CA LEU A 58 5.70 -9.36 14.95
C LEU A 58 5.63 -9.17 16.46
N THR A 59 6.78 -9.11 17.16
CA THR A 59 6.81 -8.85 18.60
C THR A 59 6.22 -7.49 18.97
N LYS A 60 6.53 -6.44 18.20
CA LYS A 60 6.10 -5.06 18.51
C LYS A 60 4.63 -4.78 18.17
N HIS A 61 4.13 -5.36 17.08
CA HIS A 61 2.84 -4.97 16.48
C HIS A 61 1.83 -6.12 16.39
N GLY A 62 2.23 -7.36 16.66
CA GLY A 62 1.37 -8.54 16.57
C GLY A 62 0.90 -8.84 15.14
N VAL A 63 1.65 -8.37 14.13
CA VAL A 63 1.36 -8.57 12.70
C VAL A 63 2.61 -9.16 12.04
N SER A 64 2.46 -10.36 11.49
CA SER A 64 3.52 -11.00 10.69
C SER A 64 3.64 -10.31 9.33
N PHE A 65 4.81 -10.40 8.71
CA PHE A 65 4.98 -9.85 7.36
C PHE A 65 4.35 -10.75 6.30
N GLU A 66 4.24 -12.04 6.58
CA GLU A 66 3.45 -13.00 5.82
C GLU A 66 1.98 -12.56 5.71
N ASP A 67 1.34 -12.20 6.83
CA ASP A 67 -0.05 -11.70 6.82
C ASP A 67 -0.13 -10.31 6.20
N ALA A 68 0.84 -9.44 6.50
CA ALA A 68 0.88 -8.09 5.96
C ALA A 68 1.00 -8.08 4.43
N ALA A 69 1.69 -9.05 3.82
CA ALA A 69 1.81 -9.18 2.38
C ALA A 69 0.44 -9.36 1.68
N LEU A 70 -0.57 -9.83 2.40
CA LEU A 70 -1.90 -10.04 1.84
C LEU A 70 -2.63 -8.75 1.48
N VAL A 71 -2.22 -7.60 2.04
CA VAL A 71 -2.81 -6.30 1.68
C VAL A 71 -2.64 -5.96 0.19
N PHE A 72 -1.62 -6.51 -0.47
CA PHE A 72 -1.40 -6.25 -1.90
C PHE A 72 -2.37 -7.01 -2.80
N TYR A 73 -3.10 -8.00 -2.24
CA TYR A 73 -4.18 -8.71 -2.91
C TYR A 73 -5.55 -8.06 -2.69
N ASP A 74 -5.62 -7.05 -1.82
CA ASP A 74 -6.81 -6.22 -1.68
C ASP A 74 -6.90 -5.22 -2.85
N SER A 75 -7.94 -5.37 -3.67
CA SER A 75 -8.23 -4.48 -4.78
C SER A 75 -8.69 -3.09 -4.33
N ASN A 76 -9.14 -2.97 -3.07
CA ASN A 76 -9.63 -1.74 -2.46
C ASN A 76 -8.60 -1.09 -1.54
N ARG A 77 -7.33 -1.53 -1.59
CA ARG A 77 -6.29 -0.91 -0.77
C ARG A 77 -6.08 0.55 -1.18
N VAL A 78 -5.81 1.38 -0.19
CA VAL A 78 -5.47 2.79 -0.38
C VAL A 78 -3.97 2.94 -0.24
N GLU A 79 -3.30 3.52 -1.24
CA GLU A 79 -1.86 3.77 -1.24
C GLU A 79 -1.54 5.28 -1.16
N ALA A 80 -0.50 5.63 -0.41
CA ALA A 80 0.01 6.98 -0.29
C ALA A 80 1.54 7.00 -0.20
N TYR A 81 2.17 7.99 -0.82
CA TYR A 81 3.61 8.23 -0.68
C TYR A 81 3.93 8.72 0.75
N ASP A 82 4.93 8.12 1.40
CA ASP A 82 5.39 8.48 2.74
C ASP A 82 6.62 9.39 2.67
N GLY A 83 6.38 10.67 2.33
CA GLY A 83 7.41 11.71 2.26
C GLY A 83 7.72 12.40 3.59
N ARG A 84 7.43 11.78 4.74
CA ARG A 84 7.58 12.43 6.05
C ARG A 84 9.03 12.71 6.45
N ALA A 85 9.99 12.01 5.87
CA ALA A 85 11.42 12.23 6.09
C ALA A 85 12.22 11.77 4.87
N ASP A 86 13.48 12.20 4.78
CA ASP A 86 14.45 11.64 3.84
C ASP A 86 15.02 10.34 4.43
N TYR A 87 14.51 9.22 3.94
CA TYR A 87 14.94 7.88 4.37
C TYR A 87 16.07 7.30 3.50
N GLY A 88 16.57 8.06 2.52
CA GLY A 88 17.50 7.57 1.50
C GLY A 88 16.87 6.62 0.47
N GLU A 89 15.57 6.34 0.57
CA GLU A 89 14.78 5.51 -0.35
C GLU A 89 13.33 6.00 -0.39
N ASP A 90 12.63 5.79 -1.52
CA ASP A 90 11.20 6.08 -1.64
C ASP A 90 10.38 5.09 -0.81
N ARG A 91 9.52 5.62 0.06
CA ARG A 91 8.62 4.84 0.90
C ARG A 91 7.17 5.11 0.58
N TRP A 92 6.39 4.05 0.64
CA TRP A 92 4.96 4.04 0.41
C TRP A 92 4.28 3.43 1.62
N ALA A 93 3.09 3.93 1.91
CA ALA A 93 2.19 3.35 2.89
C ALA A 93 0.93 2.86 2.17
N THR A 94 0.49 1.66 2.50
CA THR A 94 -0.79 1.12 2.06
C THR A 94 -1.67 0.77 3.24
N ILE A 95 -2.96 1.03 3.11
CA ILE A 95 -4.01 0.59 4.02
C ILE A 95 -4.90 -0.36 3.24
N GLY A 96 -4.97 -1.61 3.68
CA GLY A 96 -5.74 -2.65 3.00
C GLY A 96 -6.29 -3.68 3.96
N LEU A 97 -7.27 -4.44 3.50
CA LEU A 97 -7.82 -5.60 4.19
C LEU A 97 -6.92 -6.81 3.97
N ALA A 98 -6.48 -7.43 5.06
CA ALA A 98 -5.81 -8.72 5.06
C ALA A 98 -6.57 -9.67 6.00
N TYR A 99 -7.07 -10.78 5.45
CA TYR A 99 -8.03 -11.66 6.14
C TYR A 99 -9.20 -10.86 6.75
N CYS A 100 -9.25 -10.76 8.08
CA CYS A 100 -10.32 -10.11 8.83
C CYS A 100 -9.89 -8.77 9.48
N ALA A 101 -8.72 -8.23 9.12
CA ALA A 101 -8.18 -7.01 9.71
C ALA A 101 -7.72 -6.00 8.65
N VAL A 102 -8.00 -4.72 8.90
CA VAL A 102 -7.42 -3.63 8.12
C VAL A 102 -6.03 -3.33 8.68
N LEU A 103 -5.02 -3.43 7.83
CA LEU A 103 -3.62 -3.22 8.18
C LEU A 103 -3.10 -1.92 7.57
N TYR A 104 -2.13 -1.32 8.24
CA TYR A 104 -1.30 -0.24 7.73
C TYR A 104 0.10 -0.81 7.50
N VAL A 105 0.57 -0.78 6.26
CA VAL A 105 1.82 -1.41 5.83
C VAL A 105 2.69 -0.37 5.15
N VAL A 106 3.95 -0.29 5.57
CA VAL A 106 4.97 0.56 4.95
C VAL A 106 5.93 -0.31 4.16
N TYR A 107 6.22 0.09 2.93
CA TYR A 107 7.09 -0.64 2.02
C TYR A 107 7.89 0.32 1.14
N THR A 108 8.89 -0.25 0.46
CA THR A 108 9.57 0.40 -0.65
C THR A 108 9.48 -0.49 -1.88
N VAL A 109 9.44 0.13 -3.06
CA VAL A 109 9.48 -0.57 -4.34
C VAL A 109 10.93 -0.63 -4.79
N ARG A 110 11.44 -1.85 -4.87
CA ARG A 110 12.74 -2.20 -5.46
C ARG A 110 12.53 -2.66 -6.90
N HIS A 111 13.61 -3.07 -7.58
CA HIS A 111 13.65 -3.66 -8.93
C HIS A 111 12.26 -3.96 -9.52
N GLU A 112 11.78 -3.09 -10.43
CA GLU A 112 10.48 -3.06 -11.15
C GLU A 112 9.22 -3.58 -10.43
N HIS A 113 9.23 -4.81 -9.93
CA HIS A 113 8.12 -5.54 -9.34
C HIS A 113 8.41 -6.12 -7.94
N THR A 114 9.51 -5.73 -7.29
CA THR A 114 9.88 -6.21 -5.95
C THR A 114 9.42 -5.24 -4.87
N ILE A 115 8.54 -5.68 -3.98
CA ILE A 115 8.11 -4.93 -2.80
C ILE A 115 8.89 -5.41 -1.58
N ARG A 116 9.60 -4.48 -0.92
CA ARG A 116 10.22 -4.77 0.38
C ARG A 116 9.37 -4.20 1.51
N LEU A 117 8.87 -5.08 2.37
CA LEU A 117 8.14 -4.66 3.58
C LEU A 117 9.10 -4.07 4.62
N ILE A 118 8.71 -2.91 5.17
CA ILE A 118 9.48 -2.15 6.17
C ILE A 118 8.79 -2.20 7.54
N SER A 119 7.46 -2.08 7.59
CA SER A 119 6.68 -2.08 8.82
C SER A 119 5.24 -2.51 8.55
N ALA A 120 4.62 -3.19 9.51
CA ALA A 120 3.21 -3.56 9.42
C ALA A 120 2.54 -3.50 10.80
N ARG A 121 1.32 -2.96 10.86
CA ARG A 121 0.52 -2.92 12.08
C ARG A 121 -0.96 -2.93 11.73
N LYS A 122 -1.81 -3.14 12.75
CA LYS A 122 -3.24 -2.85 12.61
C LYS A 122 -3.43 -1.36 12.31
N ALA A 123 -4.31 -1.06 11.37
CA ALA A 123 -4.73 0.32 11.10
C ALA A 123 -5.45 0.88 12.33
N ASN A 124 -5.20 2.14 12.67
CA ASN A 124 -5.87 2.82 13.77
C ASN A 124 -7.32 3.18 13.39
N ALA A 125 -8.10 3.72 14.35
CA ALA A 125 -9.52 4.00 14.11
C ALA A 125 -9.75 4.98 12.95
N SER A 126 -8.90 6.01 12.81
CA SER A 126 -8.96 7.00 11.74
C SER A 126 -8.62 6.38 10.38
N GLU A 127 -7.55 5.60 10.31
CA GLU A 127 -7.12 4.88 9.09
C GLU A 127 -8.17 3.88 8.62
N ARG A 128 -8.77 3.12 9.55
CA ARG A 128 -9.87 2.20 9.22
C ARG A 128 -11.11 2.94 8.70
N LYS A 129 -11.38 4.14 9.22
CA LYS A 129 -12.47 4.98 8.74
C LYS A 129 -12.15 5.48 7.33
N HIS A 130 -10.93 5.95 7.10
CA HIS A 130 -10.46 6.40 5.79
C HIS A 130 -10.56 5.31 4.73
N TYR A 131 -10.06 4.10 5.02
CA TYR A 131 -10.18 2.94 4.13
C TYR A 131 -11.64 2.64 3.73
N ARG A 132 -12.57 2.62 4.70
CA ARG A 132 -14.00 2.40 4.45
C ARG A 132 -14.66 3.53 3.65
N GLN A 133 -14.19 4.77 3.82
CA GLN A 133 -14.75 5.93 3.11
C GLN A 133 -14.24 6.03 1.67
N ALA A 134 -13.03 5.54 1.40
CA ALA A 134 -12.50 5.46 0.04
C ALA A 134 -13.28 4.46 -0.83
N HIS A 135 -13.95 3.47 -0.20
CA HIS A 135 -14.68 2.39 -0.87
C HIS A 135 -16.03 2.11 -0.16
N PRO A 136 -17.08 2.92 -0.43
CA PRO A 136 -18.39 2.81 0.21
C PRO A 136 -19.24 1.61 -0.26
#